data_AF-A0A1G6GMG8-F1
#
_entry.id   AF-A0A1G6GMG8-F1
#
_cell.length_a   1.000
_cell.length_b   1.000
_cell.length_c   1.000
_cell.angle_alpha   90.00
_cell.angle_beta   90.00
_cell.angle_gamma   90.00
#
_symmetry.space_group_name_H-M   'P 1'
#
loop_
_entity.id
_entity.type
_entity.pdbx_description
1 polymer ?
#
loop_
_entity_poly.entity_id
_entity_poly.type
_entity_poly.pdbx_seq_one_letter_code
_entity_poly.pdbx_strand_id
1 'polypeptide(L)'
;MGGYIVDNLGWHWVFFINVPLGVIVFLIIFTTYHDSKLIHQKSKMDFLGIASLSILLVSVLLLFQGLSVSKINWVLMAFLTLVILLATLVLIKVEQQAIDPIVPLNLFGNQLFLVQIFTTLALSAIQIGFQTYFPMWFQSLYHASPSLAGLAVTPSPILWLLSSFLVGSLVEKFAPKYIALPLIIVMALTYLPLVFASINFPEYLFYVISGVTGFVLGIVITMNTLIAQHVVSQKDLGTASSMITLGRTLGQTIATGIFGLIFNLTIHHEIFQQPTISENMVNQFISSNNHGSTMVGKNFDVLAQAVLSGMHAVFLVTLILFVLVIILNLSDKKRTIVK
;
A
#
# COMPACT_ATOMS: atom_id res chain seq x y z
N MET A 1 -16.70 9.53 8.30
CA MET A 1 -17.54 9.67 7.10
C MET A 1 -17.89 8.31 6.51
N GLY A 2 -16.94 7.56 5.93
CA GLY A 2 -17.23 6.25 5.30
C GLY A 2 -17.95 5.24 6.21
N GLY A 3 -17.40 4.93 7.39
CA GLY A 3 -18.03 3.98 8.31
C GLY A 3 -19.43 4.40 8.79
N TYR A 4 -19.66 5.70 9.04
CA TYR A 4 -20.97 6.22 9.42
C TYR A 4 -22.03 6.03 8.32
N ILE A 5 -21.62 6.15 7.05
CA ILE A 5 -22.49 5.90 5.90
C ILE A 5 -22.83 4.41 5.82
N VAL A 6 -21.85 3.52 6.03
CA VAL A 6 -22.08 2.07 6.03
C VAL A 6 -23.05 1.68 7.14
N ASP A 7 -22.87 2.23 8.34
CA ASP A 7 -23.70 1.89 9.51
C ASP A 7 -25.15 2.36 9.38
N ASN A 8 -25.42 3.51 8.74
CA ASN A 8 -26.76 4.12 8.71
C ASN A 8 -27.49 4.01 7.37
N LEU A 9 -26.76 4.03 6.25
CA LEU A 9 -27.33 4.10 4.89
C LEU A 9 -27.03 2.82 4.09
N GLY A 10 -26.11 1.99 4.57
CA GLY A 10 -25.65 0.80 3.89
C GLY A 10 -24.48 1.06 2.94
N TRP A 11 -23.75 -0.01 2.63
CA TRP A 11 -22.48 0.04 1.88
C TRP A 11 -22.57 0.75 0.52
N HIS A 12 -23.68 0.61 -0.21
CA HIS A 12 -23.85 1.21 -1.55
C HIS A 12 -23.72 2.74 -1.55
N TRP A 13 -24.13 3.40 -0.46
CA TRP A 13 -24.09 4.87 -0.37
C TRP A 13 -22.68 5.45 -0.29
N VAL A 14 -21.68 4.64 0.07
CA VAL A 14 -20.27 5.02 0.00
C VAL A 14 -19.84 5.31 -1.45
N PHE A 15 -20.49 4.70 -2.44
CA PHE A 15 -20.26 5.02 -3.85
C PHE A 15 -21.07 6.22 -4.31
N PHE A 16 -22.35 6.30 -3.93
CA PHE A 16 -23.24 7.38 -4.35
C PHE A 16 -22.79 8.76 -3.89
N ILE A 17 -22.14 8.88 -2.72
CA ILE A 17 -21.64 10.18 -2.23
C ILE A 17 -20.59 10.82 -3.16
N ASN A 18 -19.84 10.01 -3.91
CA ASN A 18 -18.85 10.51 -4.86
C ASN A 18 -19.48 11.07 -6.15
N VAL A 19 -20.69 10.63 -6.50
CA VAL A 19 -21.35 11.05 -7.75
C VAL A 19 -21.68 12.55 -7.76
N PRO A 20 -22.33 13.14 -6.73
CA PRO A 20 -22.56 14.59 -6.67
C PRO A 20 -21.27 15.40 -6.70
N LEU A 21 -20.24 14.95 -5.97
CA LEU A 21 -18.92 15.61 -5.98
C LEU A 21 -18.30 15.58 -7.37
N GLY A 22 -18.37 14.45 -8.07
CA GLY A 22 -17.90 14.32 -9.45
C GLY A 22 -18.62 15.26 -10.41
N VAL A 23 -19.95 15.40 -10.27
CA VAL A 23 -20.75 16.33 -11.07
C VAL A 23 -20.35 17.79 -10.81
N ILE A 24 -20.13 18.17 -9.54
CA ILE A 24 -19.69 19.53 -9.17
C ILE A 24 -18.33 19.84 -9.79
N VAL A 25 -17.35 18.94 -9.64
CA VAL A 25 -16.00 19.11 -10.21
C VAL A 25 -16.08 19.20 -11.74
N PHE A 26 -16.88 18.34 -12.37
CA PHE A 26 -17.10 18.37 -13.81
C PHE A 26 -17.66 19.72 -14.28
N LEU A 27 -18.68 20.25 -13.60
CA LEU A 27 -19.26 21.56 -13.89
C LEU A 27 -18.24 22.70 -13.73
N ILE A 28 -17.43 22.68 -12.66
CA ILE A 28 -16.39 23.69 -12.43
C ILE A 28 -15.36 23.66 -13.56
N ILE A 29 -14.86 22.48 -13.93
CA ILE A 29 -13.90 22.34 -15.02
C ILE A 29 -14.52 22.81 -16.33
N PHE A 30 -15.73 22.34 -16.65
CA PHE A 30 -16.44 22.69 -17.89
C PHE A 30 -16.66 24.20 -18.04
N THR A 31 -16.89 24.92 -16.93
CA THR A 31 -17.18 26.36 -16.95
C THR A 31 -15.95 27.25 -16.80
N THR A 32 -14.93 26.81 -16.06
CA THR A 32 -13.80 27.66 -15.65
C THR A 32 -12.53 27.36 -16.44
N TYR A 33 -12.33 26.11 -16.86
CA TYR A 33 -11.10 25.69 -17.52
C TYR A 33 -11.09 26.13 -18.99
N HIS A 34 -10.40 27.25 -19.25
CA HIS A 34 -10.12 27.75 -20.59
C HIS A 34 -8.64 27.51 -20.91
N ASP A 35 -8.36 26.61 -21.86
CA ASP A 35 -7.00 26.21 -22.21
C ASP A 35 -6.17 27.39 -22.76
N SER A 36 -5.03 27.69 -22.13
CA SER A 36 -4.02 28.58 -22.69
C SER A 36 -3.08 27.78 -23.60
N LYS A 37 -3.31 27.85 -24.92
CA LYS A 37 -2.43 27.37 -26.00
C LYS A 37 -1.74 26.02 -25.75
N LEU A 38 -2.40 24.96 -26.21
CA LEU A 38 -1.85 23.61 -26.33
C LEU A 38 -0.53 23.62 -27.12
N ILE A 39 0.60 23.50 -26.43
CA ILE A 39 1.79 22.90 -27.05
C ILE A 39 1.45 21.42 -27.22
N HIS A 40 0.82 21.08 -28.34
CA HIS A 40 0.53 19.71 -28.75
C HIS A 40 1.87 18.98 -28.98
N GLN A 41 2.54 18.54 -27.92
CA GLN A 41 3.43 17.40 -28.05
C GLN A 41 2.52 16.19 -28.23
N LYS A 42 2.38 15.74 -29.48
CA LYS A 42 1.80 14.42 -29.80
C LYS A 42 2.74 13.36 -29.21
N SER A 43 2.68 13.13 -27.90
CA SER A 43 3.23 11.92 -27.34
C SER A 43 2.31 10.77 -27.76
N LYS A 44 2.88 9.77 -28.42
CA LYS A 44 2.16 8.53 -28.73
C LYS A 44 2.08 7.74 -27.43
N MET A 45 0.89 7.67 -26.84
CA MET A 45 0.65 6.89 -25.63
C MET A 45 1.14 5.44 -25.81
N ASP A 46 1.99 4.97 -24.90
CA ASP A 46 2.56 3.63 -24.94
C ASP A 46 1.55 2.57 -24.47
N PHE A 47 0.58 2.26 -25.33
CA PHE A 47 -0.44 1.24 -25.04
C PHE A 47 0.16 -0.16 -24.80
N LEU A 48 1.27 -0.49 -25.44
CA LEU A 48 1.91 -1.81 -25.29
C LEU A 48 2.63 -1.91 -23.94
N GLY A 49 3.32 -0.84 -23.50
CA GLY A 49 3.88 -0.74 -22.16
C GLY A 49 2.80 -0.83 -21.08
N ILE A 50 1.70 -0.09 -21.23
CA ILE A 50 0.58 -0.11 -20.27
C ILE A 50 -0.02 -1.52 -20.16
N ALA A 51 -0.29 -2.16 -21.31
CA ALA A 51 -0.88 -3.50 -21.35
C ALA A 51 0.05 -4.55 -20.75
N SER A 52 1.35 -4.53 -21.10
CA SER A 52 2.32 -5.48 -20.58
C SER A 52 2.54 -5.33 -19.07
N LEU A 53 2.66 -4.10 -18.56
CA LEU A 53 2.75 -3.83 -17.13
C LEU A 53 1.50 -4.29 -16.38
N SER A 54 0.30 -4.02 -16.94
CA SER A 54 -0.97 -4.45 -16.33
C SER A 54 -1.08 -5.97 -16.26
N ILE A 55 -0.74 -6.68 -17.34
CA ILE A 55 -0.76 -8.15 -17.40
C ILE A 55 0.24 -8.73 -16.40
N LEU A 56 1.44 -8.15 -16.30
CA LEU A 56 2.46 -8.56 -15.32
C LEU A 56 1.90 -8.47 -13.90
N LEU A 57 1.35 -7.31 -13.52
CA LEU A 57 0.85 -7.09 -12.16
C LEU A 57 -0.31 -8.00 -11.80
N VAL A 58 -1.30 -8.13 -12.70
CA VAL A 58 -2.44 -9.03 -12.49
C VAL A 58 -1.97 -10.48 -12.36
N SER A 59 -1.01 -10.90 -13.20
CA SER A 59 -0.50 -12.27 -13.16
C SER A 59 0.29 -12.56 -11.88
N VAL A 60 1.08 -11.60 -11.39
CA VAL A 60 1.78 -11.71 -10.08
C VAL A 60 0.77 -11.81 -8.93
N LEU A 61 -0.28 -10.99 -8.93
CA LEU A 61 -1.32 -11.04 -7.90
C LEU A 61 -2.08 -12.38 -7.91
N LEU A 62 -2.46 -12.86 -9.10
CA LEU A 62 -3.14 -14.16 -9.25
C LEU A 62 -2.22 -15.31 -8.83
N LEU A 63 -0.92 -15.20 -9.06
CA LEU A 63 0.06 -16.18 -8.62
C LEU A 63 0.12 -16.23 -7.09
N PHE A 64 0.18 -15.07 -6.42
CA PHE A 64 0.13 -15.03 -4.96
C PHE A 64 -1.18 -15.58 -4.41
N GLN A 65 -2.32 -15.27 -5.03
CA GLN A 65 -3.60 -15.83 -4.64
C GLN A 65 -3.64 -17.35 -4.82
N GLY A 66 -3.15 -17.86 -5.96
CA GLY A 66 -3.12 -19.30 -6.25
C GLY A 66 -2.22 -20.10 -5.30
N LEU A 67 -1.13 -19.50 -4.82
CA LEU A 67 -0.27 -20.10 -3.79
C LEU A 67 -0.91 -20.15 -2.40
N SER A 68 -1.92 -19.32 -2.15
CA SER A 68 -2.56 -19.24 -0.84
C SER A 68 -3.63 -20.30 -0.62
N VAL A 69 -4.02 -21.07 -1.66
CA VAL A 69 -5.13 -22.04 -1.58
C VAL A 69 -4.61 -23.43 -1.20
N SER A 70 -5.41 -24.18 -0.45
CA SER A 70 -5.10 -25.54 0.04
C SER A 70 -4.70 -26.56 -1.04
N LYS A 71 -5.22 -26.43 -2.27
CA LYS A 71 -4.84 -27.26 -3.42
C LYS A 71 -4.23 -26.40 -4.52
N ILE A 72 -2.90 -26.39 -4.58
CA ILE A 72 -2.15 -25.67 -5.60
C ILE A 72 -2.37 -26.34 -6.96
N ASN A 73 -2.92 -25.58 -7.91
CA ASN A 73 -2.97 -25.98 -9.30
C ASN A 73 -1.64 -25.65 -9.97
N TRP A 74 -0.71 -26.60 -9.96
CA TRP A 74 0.64 -26.44 -10.54
C TRP A 74 0.64 -26.05 -12.02
N VAL A 75 -0.38 -26.45 -12.79
CA VAL A 75 -0.51 -26.08 -14.21
C VAL A 75 -0.83 -24.58 -14.33
N LEU A 76 -1.77 -24.08 -13.53
CA LEU A 76 -2.09 -22.66 -13.48
C LEU A 76 -0.88 -21.84 -12.98
N MET A 77 -0.16 -22.34 -11.99
CA MET A 77 1.06 -21.70 -11.48
C MET A 77 2.15 -21.62 -12.54
N ALA A 78 2.44 -22.71 -13.25
CA ALA A 78 3.40 -22.74 -14.35
C ALA A 78 2.97 -21.77 -15.47
N PHE A 79 1.68 -21.75 -15.82
CA PHE A 79 1.14 -20.81 -16.80
C PHE A 79 1.33 -19.35 -16.37
N LEU A 80 0.98 -19.00 -15.13
CA LEU A 80 1.16 -17.65 -14.61
C LEU A 80 2.63 -17.24 -14.56
N THR A 81 3.54 -18.14 -14.15
CA THR A 81 4.98 -17.84 -14.19
C THR A 81 5.49 -17.58 -15.61
N LEU A 82 4.99 -18.32 -16.60
CA LEU A 82 5.33 -18.11 -18.00
C LEU A 82 4.78 -16.77 -18.52
N VAL A 83 3.53 -16.43 -18.16
CA VAL A 83 2.92 -15.12 -18.50
C VAL A 83 3.70 -13.97 -17.87
N ILE A 84 4.15 -14.09 -16.62
CA ILE A 84 4.98 -13.09 -15.95
C ILE A 84 6.31 -12.92 -16.69
N LEU A 85 6.98 -14.02 -17.05
CA LEU A 85 8.24 -13.98 -17.79
C LEU A 85 8.06 -13.29 -19.15
N LEU A 86 7.03 -13.68 -19.91
CA LEU A 86 6.72 -13.09 -21.21
C LEU A 86 6.34 -11.61 -21.10
N ALA A 87 5.48 -11.25 -20.15
CA ALA A 87 5.08 -9.87 -19.91
C ALA A 87 6.28 -8.99 -19.52
N THR A 88 7.20 -9.53 -18.71
CA THR A 88 8.45 -8.83 -18.36
C THR A 88 9.35 -8.63 -19.56
N LEU A 89 9.54 -9.66 -20.40
CA LEU A 89 10.34 -9.57 -21.62
C LEU A 89 9.75 -8.58 -22.62
N VAL A 90 8.42 -8.60 -22.80
CA VAL A 90 7.71 -7.65 -23.66
C VAL A 90 7.85 -6.24 -23.12
N LEU A 91 7.65 -6.04 -21.81
CA LEU A 91 7.82 -4.73 -21.17
C LEU A 91 9.23 -4.19 -21.41
N ILE A 92 10.27 -4.97 -21.13
CA ILE A 92 11.67 -4.54 -21.35
C ILE A 92 11.90 -4.17 -22.82
N LYS A 93 11.41 -4.98 -23.77
CA LYS A 93 11.60 -4.75 -25.20
C LYS A 93 10.84 -3.51 -25.70
N VAL A 94 9.62 -3.30 -25.23
CA VAL A 94 8.78 -2.15 -25.59
C VAL A 94 9.37 -0.87 -25.01
N GLU A 95 9.74 -0.87 -23.73
CA GLU A 95 10.34 0.29 -23.05
C GLU A 95 11.68 0.71 -23.68
N GLN A 96 12.49 -0.25 -24.15
CA GLN A 96 13.73 0.06 -24.87
C GLN A 96 13.51 0.70 -26.25
N GLN A 97 12.34 0.51 -26.85
CA GLN A 97 12.00 0.98 -28.21
C GLN A 97 10.99 2.13 -28.21
N ALA A 98 10.39 2.45 -27.07
CA ALA A 98 9.37 3.48 -26.93
C ALA A 98 9.97 4.88 -27.08
N ILE A 99 9.25 5.74 -27.81
CA ILE A 99 9.61 7.16 -27.98
C ILE A 99 9.34 7.94 -26.69
N ASP A 100 8.32 7.52 -25.92
CA ASP A 100 7.97 8.05 -24.61
C ASP A 100 7.73 6.86 -23.65
N PRO A 101 8.82 6.28 -23.10
CA PRO A 101 8.74 5.10 -22.23
C PRO A 101 8.00 5.42 -20.94
N ILE A 102 7.13 4.50 -20.49
CA ILE A 102 6.47 4.61 -19.18
C ILE A 102 7.53 4.47 -18.09
N VAL A 103 8.56 3.65 -18.35
CA VAL A 103 9.73 3.48 -17.51
C VAL A 103 10.98 4.09 -18.14
N PRO A 104 11.23 5.41 -18.00
CA PRO A 104 12.47 6.05 -18.45
C PRO A 104 13.70 5.48 -17.73
N LEU A 105 14.30 4.43 -18.32
CA LEU A 105 15.46 3.71 -17.79
C LEU A 105 16.67 4.63 -17.58
N ASN A 106 16.75 5.74 -18.30
CA ASN A 106 17.77 6.79 -18.12
C ASN A 106 17.73 7.42 -16.72
N LEU A 107 16.56 7.56 -16.10
CA LEU A 107 16.42 8.10 -14.73
C LEU A 107 16.94 7.11 -13.68
N PHE A 108 16.84 5.81 -13.94
CA PHE A 108 17.37 4.74 -13.08
C PHE A 108 18.91 4.72 -13.02
N GLY A 109 19.60 5.45 -13.91
CA GLY A 109 21.05 5.65 -13.81
C GLY A 109 21.47 6.50 -12.60
N ASN A 110 20.56 7.31 -12.04
CA ASN A 110 20.85 8.14 -10.88
C ASN A 110 20.52 7.39 -9.57
N GLN A 111 21.55 6.99 -8.83
CA GLN A 111 21.40 6.28 -7.56
C GLN A 111 20.50 7.02 -6.55
N LEU A 112 20.50 8.36 -6.52
CA LEU A 112 19.61 9.13 -5.63
C LEU A 112 18.15 8.91 -6.00
N PHE A 113 17.83 8.94 -7.29
CA PHE A 113 16.48 8.75 -7.82
C PHE A 113 15.97 7.33 -7.51
N LEU A 114 16.83 6.32 -7.69
CA LEU A 114 16.52 4.94 -7.32
C LEU A 114 16.15 4.81 -5.83
N VAL A 115 16.96 5.38 -4.94
CA VAL A 115 16.71 5.31 -3.50
C VAL A 115 15.36 5.95 -3.16
N GLN A 116 14.99 7.07 -3.79
CA GLN A 116 13.68 7.71 -3.57
C GLN A 116 12.51 6.82 -4.02
N ILE A 117 12.60 6.21 -5.20
CA ILE A 117 11.56 5.33 -5.73
C ILE A 117 11.41 4.08 -4.85
N PHE A 118 12.50 3.37 -4.56
CA PHE A 118 12.44 2.13 -3.78
C PHE A 118 12.02 2.38 -2.34
N THR A 119 12.45 3.50 -1.73
CA THR A 119 11.96 3.90 -0.41
C THR A 119 10.47 4.17 -0.45
N THR A 120 9.98 4.90 -1.45
CA THR A 120 8.54 5.18 -1.60
C THR A 120 7.75 3.90 -1.82
N LEU A 121 8.24 3.00 -2.68
CA LEU A 121 7.62 1.70 -2.95
C LEU A 121 7.48 0.88 -1.65
N ALA A 122 8.56 0.73 -0.90
CA ALA A 122 8.57 -0.07 0.31
C ALA A 122 7.77 0.57 1.47
N LEU A 123 7.79 1.90 1.61
CA LEU A 123 6.92 2.59 2.58
C LEU A 123 5.44 2.48 2.21
N SER A 124 5.12 2.49 0.91
CA SER A 124 3.75 2.29 0.43
C SER A 124 3.27 0.85 0.60
N ALA A 125 4.18 -0.12 0.51
CA ALA A 125 3.94 -1.51 0.89
C ALA A 125 3.60 -1.65 2.39
N ILE A 126 4.30 -0.94 3.28
CA ILE A 126 3.97 -0.90 4.71
C ILE A 126 2.62 -0.21 4.95
N GLN A 127 2.35 0.86 4.21
CA GLN A 127 1.12 1.65 4.31
C GLN A 127 -0.13 0.79 4.07
N ILE A 128 -0.14 -0.06 3.03
CA ILE A 128 -1.32 -0.88 2.74
C ILE A 128 -1.58 -1.91 3.85
N GLY A 129 -0.53 -2.38 4.53
CA GLY A 129 -0.66 -3.32 5.65
C GLY A 129 -1.58 -2.78 6.75
N PHE A 130 -1.27 -1.62 7.35
CA PHE A 130 -2.14 -1.12 8.42
C PHE A 130 -3.54 -0.71 7.91
N GLN A 131 -3.64 -0.20 6.67
CA GLN A 131 -4.92 0.19 6.08
C GLN A 131 -5.88 -0.98 5.90
N THR A 132 -5.34 -2.18 5.61
CA THR A 132 -6.13 -3.40 5.48
C THR A 132 -6.35 -4.08 6.83
N TYR A 133 -5.29 -4.28 7.61
CA TYR A 133 -5.34 -5.16 8.77
C TYR A 133 -5.84 -4.49 10.06
N PHE A 134 -5.72 -3.16 10.24
CA PHE A 134 -6.28 -2.50 11.43
C PHE A 134 -7.82 -2.52 11.42
N PRO A 135 -8.52 -2.10 10.35
CA PRO A 135 -9.97 -2.20 10.33
C PRO A 135 -10.45 -3.66 10.41
N MET A 136 -9.69 -4.59 9.84
CA MET A 136 -9.97 -6.02 9.95
C MET A 136 -9.86 -6.50 11.40
N TRP A 137 -8.84 -6.08 12.14
CA TRP A 137 -8.68 -6.41 13.57
C TRP A 137 -9.87 -5.91 14.39
N PHE A 138 -10.23 -4.63 14.23
CA PHE A 138 -11.36 -4.03 14.94
C PHE A 138 -12.68 -4.75 14.63
N GLN A 139 -12.92 -5.10 13.37
CA GLN A 139 -14.17 -5.78 12.98
C GLN A 139 -14.21 -7.25 13.40
N SER A 140 -13.13 -7.99 13.20
CA SER A 140 -13.10 -9.45 13.45
C SER A 140 -12.87 -9.79 14.92
N LEU A 141 -11.92 -9.13 15.58
CA LEU A 141 -11.52 -9.47 16.95
C LEU A 141 -12.27 -8.64 18.00
N TYR A 142 -12.50 -7.34 17.76
CA TYR A 142 -13.19 -6.47 18.73
C TYR A 142 -14.68 -6.37 18.48
N HIS A 143 -15.18 -6.98 17.41
CA HIS A 143 -16.57 -6.86 16.96
C HIS A 143 -17.05 -5.40 16.88
N ALA A 144 -16.12 -4.49 16.59
CA ALA A 144 -16.39 -3.07 16.51
C ALA A 144 -17.14 -2.77 15.21
N SER A 145 -17.97 -1.72 15.25
CA SER A 145 -18.67 -1.27 14.05
C SER A 145 -17.70 -0.80 12.96
N PRO A 146 -18.09 -0.86 11.67
CA PRO A 146 -17.34 -0.26 10.57
C PRO A 146 -16.90 1.19 10.83
N SER A 147 -17.70 1.99 11.54
CA SER A 147 -17.30 3.33 12.00
C SER A 147 -16.06 3.33 12.90
N LEU A 148 -16.06 2.52 13.96
CA LEU A 148 -14.94 2.44 14.90
C LEU A 148 -13.69 1.85 14.24
N ALA A 149 -13.86 0.83 13.41
CA ALA A 149 -12.77 0.24 12.64
C ALA A 149 -12.13 1.24 11.66
N GLY A 150 -12.94 2.08 11.00
CA GLY A 150 -12.45 3.16 10.14
C GLY A 150 -11.71 4.26 10.91
N LEU A 151 -12.07 4.51 12.18
CA LEU A 151 -11.33 5.45 13.01
C LEU A 151 -9.89 5.00 13.26
N ALA A 152 -9.62 3.69 13.31
CA ALA A 152 -8.28 3.15 13.56
C ALA A 152 -7.23 3.63 12.54
N VAL A 153 -7.65 3.94 11.30
CA VAL A 153 -6.77 4.40 10.22
C VAL A 153 -6.87 5.91 9.95
N THR A 154 -7.83 6.60 10.58
CA THR A 154 -8.14 8.02 10.34
C THR A 154 -7.05 9.01 10.78
N PRO A 155 -6.27 8.78 11.87
CA PRO A 155 -5.19 9.69 12.26
C PRO A 155 -4.11 9.85 11.18
N SER A 156 -3.87 8.81 10.39
CA SER A 156 -2.82 8.79 9.36
C SER A 156 -2.95 9.93 8.34
N PRO A 157 -4.05 10.11 7.58
CA PRO A 157 -4.16 11.18 6.59
C PRO A 157 -4.11 12.59 7.20
N ILE A 158 -4.59 12.78 8.43
CA ILE A 158 -4.54 14.08 9.14
C ILE A 158 -3.08 14.44 9.43
N LEU A 159 -2.34 13.52 10.06
CA LEU A 159 -0.94 13.76 10.41
C LEU A 159 -0.03 13.76 9.19
N TRP A 160 -0.36 13.03 8.13
CA TRP A 160 0.30 13.13 6.83
C TRP A 160 0.20 14.56 6.28
N LEU A 161 -1.00 15.12 6.22
CA LEU A 161 -1.21 16.47 5.72
C LEU A 161 -0.41 17.49 6.55
N LEU A 162 -0.53 17.43 7.88
CA LEU A 162 0.16 18.35 8.78
C LEU A 162 1.68 18.25 8.66
N SER A 163 2.22 17.04 8.57
CA SER A 163 3.67 16.83 8.52
C SER A 163 4.27 17.21 7.16
N SER A 164 3.50 17.14 6.07
CA SER A 164 3.95 17.52 4.73
C SER A 164 4.40 18.98 4.64
N PHE A 165 3.80 19.89 5.43
CA PHE A 165 4.20 21.30 5.48
C PHE A 165 5.60 21.50 6.10
N LEU A 166 6.08 20.57 6.91
CA LEU A 166 7.39 20.68 7.57
C LEU A 166 8.55 20.40 6.60
N VAL A 167 8.27 19.73 5.48
CA VAL A 167 9.29 19.19 4.57
C VAL A 167 10.20 20.27 4.01
N GLY A 168 9.66 21.40 3.56
CA GLY A 168 10.47 22.51 3.01
C GLY A 168 11.53 22.97 4.00
N SER A 169 11.12 23.25 5.24
CA SER A 169 12.03 23.70 6.31
C SER A 169 13.06 22.65 6.73
N LEU A 170 12.72 21.36 6.64
CA LEU A 170 13.60 20.26 7.01
C LEU A 170 14.66 20.02 5.93
N VAL A 171 14.27 20.00 4.66
CA VAL A 171 15.17 19.73 3.53
C VAL A 171 16.20 20.86 3.34
N GLU A 172 15.85 22.10 3.68
CA GLU A 172 16.80 23.22 3.69
C GLU A 172 17.91 23.07 4.76
N LYS A 173 17.60 22.42 5.88
CA LYS A 173 18.48 22.35 7.06
C LYS A 173 19.25 21.04 7.18
N PHE A 174 18.66 19.93 6.73
CA PHE A 174 19.19 18.58 6.93
C PHE A 174 19.25 17.82 5.62
N ALA A 175 20.29 16.98 5.46
CA ALA A 175 20.32 16.07 4.32
C ALA A 175 19.18 15.03 4.44
N PRO A 176 18.55 14.60 3.33
CA PRO A 176 17.39 13.71 3.33
C PRO A 176 17.53 12.45 4.19
N LYS A 177 18.71 11.84 4.15
CA LYS A 177 19.06 10.66 4.94
C LYS A 177 18.91 10.87 6.45
N TYR A 178 19.30 12.04 6.95
CA TYR A 178 19.22 12.37 8.38
C TYR A 178 17.79 12.70 8.84
N ILE A 179 16.88 12.96 7.90
CA ILE A 179 15.45 13.11 8.17
C ILE A 179 14.76 11.74 8.11
N ALA A 180 14.96 10.98 7.02
CA ALA A 180 14.25 9.73 6.79
C ALA A 180 14.60 8.62 7.80
N LEU A 181 15.89 8.36 8.06
CA LEU A 181 16.29 7.25 8.93
C LEU A 181 15.70 7.29 10.34
N PRO A 182 15.82 8.38 11.12
CA PRO A 182 15.26 8.40 12.47
C PRO A 182 13.73 8.26 12.46
N LEU A 183 13.05 8.88 11.49
CA LEU A 183 11.60 8.78 11.36
C LEU A 183 11.15 7.36 11.04
N ILE A 184 11.83 6.67 10.14
CA ILE A 184 11.53 5.29 9.76
C ILE A 184 11.82 4.33 10.92
N ILE A 185 12.88 4.56 11.70
CA ILE A 185 13.19 3.78 12.90
C ILE A 185 12.10 3.97 13.96
N VAL A 186 11.69 5.21 14.23
CA VAL A 186 10.58 5.50 15.16
C VAL A 186 9.30 4.80 14.69
N MET A 187 8.98 4.89 13.41
CA MET A 187 7.84 4.19 12.82
C MET A 187 7.95 2.67 13.03
N ALA A 188 9.09 2.06 12.72
CA ALA A 188 9.31 0.62 12.92
C ALA A 188 9.13 0.19 14.38
N LEU A 189 9.64 0.97 15.34
CA LEU A 189 9.48 0.71 16.76
C LEU A 189 8.02 0.74 17.21
N THR A 190 7.19 1.60 16.63
CA THR A 190 5.75 1.62 16.94
C THR A 190 5.00 0.37 16.43
N TYR A 191 5.51 -0.32 15.40
CA TYR A 191 4.92 -1.58 14.91
C TYR A 191 5.37 -2.81 15.69
N LEU A 192 6.50 -2.73 16.41
CA LEU A 192 7.06 -3.87 17.15
C LEU A 192 6.07 -4.52 18.14
N PRO A 193 5.28 -3.77 18.93
CA PRO A 193 4.29 -4.37 19.84
C PRO A 193 3.21 -5.19 19.13
N LEU A 194 2.91 -4.92 17.85
CA LEU A 194 1.87 -5.63 17.10
C LEU A 194 2.21 -7.09 16.83
N VAL A 195 3.51 -7.45 16.81
CA VAL A 195 3.95 -8.85 16.60
C VAL A 195 3.67 -9.73 17.81
N PHE A 196 3.58 -9.11 19.00
CA PHE A 196 3.33 -9.79 20.27
C PHE A 196 1.95 -9.42 20.83
N ALA A 197 1.11 -8.80 20.03
CA ALA A 197 -0.19 -8.35 20.45
C ALA A 197 -1.06 -9.56 20.86
N SER A 198 -1.90 -9.36 21.86
CA SER A 198 -2.94 -10.33 22.20
C SER A 198 -4.29 -9.81 21.73
N ILE A 199 -5.33 -10.63 21.84
CA ILE A 199 -6.72 -10.21 21.58
C ILE A 199 -7.09 -8.98 22.44
N ASN A 200 -6.43 -8.74 23.57
CA ASN A 200 -6.70 -7.59 24.44
C ASN A 200 -5.76 -6.39 24.17
N PHE A 201 -5.23 -6.25 22.96
CA PHE A 201 -4.32 -5.15 22.63
C PHE A 201 -5.01 -3.77 22.77
N PRO A 202 -4.44 -2.80 23.49
CA PRO A 202 -5.12 -1.54 23.74
C PRO A 202 -5.49 -0.78 22.47
N GLU A 203 -6.78 -0.43 22.32
CA GLU A 203 -7.30 0.26 21.13
C GLU A 203 -6.55 1.56 20.82
N TYR A 204 -6.17 2.32 21.84
CA TYR A 204 -5.51 3.61 21.66
C TYR A 204 -4.15 3.49 20.95
N LEU A 205 -3.47 2.35 21.07
CA LEU A 205 -2.18 2.12 20.42
C LEU A 205 -2.34 2.06 18.89
N PHE A 206 -3.47 1.58 18.37
CA PHE A 206 -3.73 1.63 16.93
C PHE A 206 -3.82 3.06 16.41
N TYR A 207 -4.46 3.97 17.15
CA TYR A 207 -4.50 5.39 16.77
C TYR A 207 -3.12 6.04 16.81
N VAL A 208 -2.31 5.71 17.82
CA VAL A 208 -0.92 6.18 17.92
C VAL A 208 -0.09 5.68 16.75
N ILE A 209 -0.14 4.38 16.44
CA ILE A 209 0.61 3.79 15.32
C ILE A 209 0.16 4.40 14.00
N SER A 210 -1.16 4.50 13.76
CA SER A 210 -1.71 5.15 12.56
C SER A 210 -1.23 6.59 12.42
N GLY A 211 -1.23 7.33 13.52
CA GLY A 211 -0.79 8.72 13.53
C GLY A 211 0.70 8.87 13.24
N VAL A 212 1.55 8.07 13.88
CA VAL A 212 3.00 8.05 13.62
C VAL A 212 3.27 7.66 12.16
N THR A 213 2.58 6.65 11.64
CA THR A 213 2.69 6.26 10.23
C THR A 213 2.31 7.42 9.31
N GLY A 214 1.19 8.10 9.56
CA GLY A 214 0.79 9.29 8.81
C GLY A 214 1.86 10.37 8.83
N PHE A 215 2.33 10.73 10.02
CA PHE A 215 3.36 11.76 10.20
C PHE A 215 4.64 11.44 9.43
N VAL A 216 5.16 10.22 9.57
CA VAL A 216 6.41 9.78 8.92
C VAL A 216 6.25 9.70 7.41
N LEU A 217 5.16 9.08 6.92
CA LEU A 217 4.89 9.01 5.47
C LEU A 217 4.71 10.39 4.85
N GLY A 218 4.04 11.32 5.55
CA GLY A 218 3.86 12.68 5.07
C GLY A 218 5.15 13.46 4.91
N ILE A 219 6.15 13.24 5.78
CA ILE A 219 7.47 13.84 5.60
C ILE A 219 8.25 13.10 4.51
N VAL A 220 8.41 11.79 4.64
CA VAL A 220 9.35 11.02 3.81
C VAL A 220 8.87 10.91 2.36
N ILE A 221 7.59 10.62 2.09
CA ILE A 221 7.11 10.49 0.71
C ILE A 221 7.13 11.85 0.00
N THR A 222 6.71 12.91 0.68
CA THR A 222 6.75 14.27 0.12
C THR A 222 8.17 14.71 -0.15
N MET A 223 9.10 14.45 0.77
CA MET A 223 10.53 14.70 0.60
C MET A 223 11.10 13.92 -0.60
N ASN A 224 10.82 12.61 -0.69
CA ASN A 224 11.27 11.76 -1.80
C ASN A 224 10.77 12.30 -3.15
N THR A 225 9.53 12.78 -3.20
CA THR A 225 8.93 13.40 -4.39
C THR A 225 9.68 14.66 -4.79
N LEU A 226 9.96 15.56 -3.84
CA LEU A 226 10.71 16.80 -4.10
C LEU A 226 12.14 16.52 -4.57
N ILE A 227 12.83 15.57 -3.93
CA ILE A 227 14.20 15.20 -4.33
C ILE A 227 14.20 14.59 -5.73
N ALA A 228 13.27 13.67 -6.00
CA ALA A 228 13.14 13.05 -7.31
C ALA A 228 12.89 14.08 -8.42
N GLN A 229 12.10 15.11 -8.15
CA GLN A 229 11.86 16.23 -9.06
C GLN A 229 13.09 17.12 -9.25
N HIS A 230 13.91 17.30 -8.20
CA HIS A 230 15.10 18.16 -8.26
C HIS A 230 16.29 17.51 -9.00
N VAL A 231 16.41 16.18 -8.96
CA VAL A 231 17.54 15.46 -9.60
C VAL A 231 17.36 15.20 -11.09
N VAL A 232 16.21 15.56 -11.67
CA VAL A 232 15.89 15.35 -13.09
C VAL A 232 15.82 16.67 -13.86
N SER A 233 15.88 16.61 -15.19
CA SER A 233 15.74 17.80 -16.01
C SER A 233 14.31 18.34 -15.98
N GLN A 234 14.12 19.64 -16.27
CA GLN A 234 12.79 20.25 -16.28
C GLN A 234 11.81 19.57 -17.26
N LYS A 235 12.34 18.93 -18.31
CA LYS A 235 11.55 18.15 -19.27
C LYS A 235 11.02 16.84 -18.70
N ASP A 236 11.71 16.29 -17.69
CA ASP A 236 11.42 14.98 -17.09
C ASP A 236 10.69 15.10 -15.74
N LEU A 237 10.34 16.31 -15.29
CA LEU A 237 9.64 16.57 -14.02
C LEU A 237 8.33 15.78 -13.90
N GLY A 238 7.54 15.78 -14.97
CA GLY A 238 6.28 15.03 -15.03
C GLY A 238 6.53 13.53 -14.90
N THR A 239 7.55 13.02 -15.59
CA THR A 239 7.92 11.60 -15.59
C THR A 239 8.53 11.15 -14.25
N ALA A 240 9.28 12.01 -13.56
CA ALA A 240 9.77 11.74 -12.21
C ALA A 240 8.61 11.63 -11.20
N SER A 241 7.63 12.52 -11.29
CA SER A 241 6.45 12.49 -10.40
C SER A 241 5.57 11.26 -10.68
N SER A 242 5.37 10.91 -11.95
CA SER A 242 4.64 9.71 -12.32
C SER A 242 5.38 8.46 -11.84
N MET A 243 6.71 8.44 -11.92
CA MET A 243 7.54 7.35 -11.40
C MET A 243 7.39 7.10 -9.91
N ILE A 244 7.43 8.16 -9.09
CA ILE A 244 7.21 8.05 -7.65
C ILE A 244 5.79 7.50 -7.37
N THR A 245 4.80 7.97 -8.13
CA THR A 245 3.42 7.49 -8.02
C THR A 245 3.29 6.02 -8.43
N LEU A 246 3.93 5.61 -9.53
CA LEU A 246 4.00 4.23 -9.97
C LEU A 246 4.66 3.35 -8.90
N GLY A 247 5.80 3.77 -8.35
CA GLY A 247 6.48 3.07 -7.25
C GLY A 247 5.55 2.86 -6.04
N ARG A 248 4.78 3.89 -5.66
CA ARG A 248 3.78 3.79 -4.60
C ARG A 248 2.70 2.75 -4.91
N THR A 249 2.08 2.85 -6.08
CA THR A 249 1.01 1.93 -6.50
C THR A 249 1.52 0.48 -6.59
N LEU A 250 2.72 0.28 -7.15
CA LEU A 250 3.38 -1.02 -7.23
C LEU A 250 3.66 -1.59 -5.84
N GLY A 251 4.17 -0.77 -4.92
CA GLY A 251 4.42 -1.17 -3.54
C GLY A 251 3.16 -1.66 -2.84
N GLN A 252 2.07 -0.90 -2.93
CA GLN A 252 0.77 -1.29 -2.37
C GLN A 252 0.23 -2.57 -3.01
N THR A 253 0.33 -2.68 -4.33
CA THR A 253 -0.19 -3.83 -5.08
C THR A 253 0.56 -5.10 -4.71
N ILE A 254 1.89 -5.08 -4.78
CA ILE A 254 2.74 -6.23 -4.45
C ILE A 254 2.54 -6.64 -2.99
N ALA A 255 2.52 -5.68 -2.07
CA ALA A 255 2.32 -5.95 -0.65
C ALA A 255 0.94 -6.52 -0.34
N THR A 256 -0.12 -6.06 -1.02
CA THR A 256 -1.46 -6.65 -0.86
C THR A 256 -1.45 -8.13 -1.18
N GLY A 257 -0.77 -8.53 -2.27
CA GLY A 257 -0.64 -9.94 -2.63
C GLY A 257 0.21 -10.75 -1.65
N ILE A 258 1.38 -10.22 -1.23
CA ILE A 258 2.27 -10.88 -0.26
C ILE A 258 1.58 -11.02 1.10
N PHE A 259 0.99 -9.96 1.63
CA PHE A 259 0.30 -10.00 2.91
C PHE A 259 -0.92 -10.91 2.85
N GLY A 260 -1.70 -10.85 1.77
CA GLY A 260 -2.82 -11.77 1.54
C GLY A 260 -2.36 -13.23 1.52
N LEU A 261 -1.29 -13.54 0.79
CA LEU A 261 -0.72 -14.89 0.73
C LEU A 261 -0.29 -15.38 2.13
N ILE A 262 0.49 -14.58 2.85
CA ILE A 262 1.01 -14.95 4.17
C ILE A 262 -0.12 -15.12 5.18
N PHE A 263 -1.07 -14.18 5.20
CA PHE A 263 -2.25 -14.24 6.07
C PHE A 263 -3.05 -15.52 5.84
N ASN A 264 -3.35 -15.85 4.57
CA ASN A 264 -4.11 -17.05 4.25
C ASN A 264 -3.32 -18.33 4.56
N LEU A 265 -2.02 -18.40 4.22
CA LEU A 265 -1.19 -19.58 4.52
C LEU A 265 -1.13 -19.87 6.03
N THR A 266 -0.96 -18.84 6.86
CA THR A 266 -0.97 -19.00 8.31
C THR A 266 -2.32 -19.49 8.80
N ILE A 267 -3.42 -18.89 8.33
CA ILE A 267 -4.77 -19.35 8.67
C ILE A 267 -5.01 -20.80 8.25
N HIS A 268 -4.62 -21.21 7.04
CA HIS A 268 -4.73 -22.60 6.59
C HIS A 268 -3.94 -23.55 7.47
N HIS A 269 -2.74 -23.16 7.91
CA HIS A 269 -1.93 -23.96 8.82
C HIS A 269 -2.64 -24.17 10.17
N GLU A 270 -3.24 -23.12 10.73
CA GLU A 270 -4.01 -23.19 11.98
C GLU A 270 -5.30 -24.02 11.83
N ILE A 271 -6.04 -23.85 10.73
CA ILE A 271 -7.26 -24.63 10.43
C ILE A 271 -6.94 -26.11 10.23
N PHE A 272 -5.81 -26.45 9.58
CA PHE A 272 -5.44 -27.86 9.33
C PHE A 272 -5.24 -28.65 10.63
N GLN A 273 -4.87 -27.97 11.72
CA GLN A 273 -4.74 -28.58 13.04
C GLN A 273 -6.10 -28.79 13.74
N GLN A 274 -7.18 -28.21 13.21
CA GLN A 274 -8.52 -28.22 13.80
C GLN A 274 -9.62 -28.62 12.79
N PRO A 275 -9.93 -29.93 12.64
CA PRO A 275 -10.81 -30.45 11.58
C PRO A 275 -12.27 -29.99 11.66
N THR A 276 -12.65 -29.29 12.74
CA THR A 276 -13.98 -28.70 12.92
C THR A 276 -14.15 -27.35 12.20
N ILE A 277 -13.06 -26.75 11.68
CA ILE A 277 -13.09 -25.42 11.08
C ILE A 277 -12.97 -25.48 9.55
N SER A 278 -13.75 -24.65 8.86
CA SER A 278 -13.76 -24.50 7.41
C SER A 278 -13.35 -23.07 7.02
N GLU A 279 -12.71 -22.91 5.86
CA GLU A 279 -12.37 -21.62 5.26
C GLU A 279 -13.57 -20.65 5.20
N ASN A 280 -14.76 -21.17 4.92
CA ASN A 280 -15.99 -20.38 4.90
C ASN A 280 -16.32 -19.75 6.26
N MET A 281 -16.00 -20.42 7.37
CA MET A 281 -16.23 -19.88 8.71
C MET A 281 -15.25 -18.75 9.04
N VAL A 282 -13.99 -18.85 8.59
CA VAL A 282 -13.02 -17.74 8.73
C VAL A 282 -13.44 -16.54 7.88
N ASN A 283 -13.87 -16.77 6.63
CA ASN A 283 -14.38 -15.69 5.78
C ASN A 283 -15.61 -15.00 6.39
N GLN A 284 -16.52 -15.78 6.99
CA GLN A 284 -17.68 -15.23 7.71
C GLN A 284 -17.28 -14.44 8.96
N PHE A 285 -16.28 -14.92 9.71
CA PHE A 285 -15.74 -14.25 10.90
C PHE A 285 -15.09 -12.90 10.58
N ILE A 286 -14.37 -12.82 9.45
CA ILE A 286 -13.76 -11.58 8.97
C ILE A 286 -14.80 -10.61 8.41
N SER A 287 -15.88 -11.12 7.80
CA SER A 287 -16.93 -10.30 7.21
C SER A 287 -17.82 -9.64 8.29
N SER A 288 -18.03 -8.33 8.19
CA SER A 288 -18.79 -7.50 9.15
C SER A 288 -20.26 -7.87 9.34
N ASN A 289 -20.84 -8.73 8.48
CA ASN A 289 -22.29 -8.92 8.40
C ASN A 289 -22.84 -10.12 9.18
N ASN A 290 -21.99 -10.97 9.78
CA ASN A 290 -22.42 -12.28 10.32
C ASN A 290 -22.02 -12.56 11.78
N HIS A 291 -21.68 -11.53 12.55
CA HIS A 291 -21.23 -11.58 13.95
C HIS A 291 -22.21 -12.29 14.91
N GLY A 292 -23.46 -12.53 14.50
CA GLY A 292 -24.51 -13.17 15.29
C GLY A 292 -24.80 -14.65 14.96
N SER A 293 -24.04 -15.31 14.08
CA SER A 293 -24.29 -16.72 13.80
C SER A 293 -23.84 -17.61 14.98
N THR A 294 -24.73 -18.48 15.46
CA THR A 294 -24.48 -19.41 16.59
C THR A 294 -23.27 -20.32 16.37
N MET A 295 -22.87 -20.55 15.12
CA MET A 295 -21.68 -21.31 14.72
C MET A 295 -20.37 -20.57 14.98
N VAL A 296 -20.36 -19.24 14.83
CA VAL A 296 -19.18 -18.39 15.13
C VAL A 296 -18.96 -18.29 16.63
N GLY A 297 -20.04 -18.14 17.41
CA GLY A 297 -19.94 -18.04 18.87
C GLY A 297 -19.33 -19.26 19.56
N LYS A 298 -19.57 -20.47 19.02
CA LYS A 298 -19.04 -21.72 19.61
C LYS A 298 -17.54 -21.94 19.35
N ASN A 299 -17.03 -21.40 18.25
CA ASN A 299 -15.62 -21.55 17.83
C ASN A 299 -14.86 -20.21 17.88
N PHE A 300 -15.38 -19.22 18.62
CA PHE A 300 -14.89 -17.85 18.61
C PHE A 300 -13.39 -17.77 18.94
N ASP A 301 -12.97 -18.34 20.07
CA ASP A 301 -11.59 -18.25 20.55
C ASP A 301 -10.60 -18.82 19.51
N VAL A 302 -10.99 -19.90 18.85
CA VAL A 302 -10.16 -20.52 17.82
C VAL A 302 -10.09 -19.66 16.56
N LEU A 303 -11.24 -19.16 16.08
CA LEU A 303 -11.28 -18.29 14.89
C LEU A 303 -10.51 -16.99 15.13
N ALA A 304 -10.68 -16.39 16.32
CA ALA A 304 -9.95 -15.23 16.76
C ALA A 304 -8.44 -15.50 16.81
N GLN A 305 -8.02 -16.64 17.37
CA GLN A 305 -6.61 -17.02 17.42
C GLN A 305 -6.01 -17.27 16.03
N ALA A 306 -6.75 -17.93 15.12
CA ALA A 306 -6.28 -18.17 13.75
C ALA A 306 -6.10 -16.85 12.97
N VAL A 307 -7.06 -15.93 13.06
CA VAL A 307 -6.97 -14.60 12.44
C VAL A 307 -5.84 -13.78 13.07
N LEU A 308 -5.72 -13.81 14.39
CA LEU A 308 -4.64 -13.13 15.12
C LEU A 308 -3.26 -13.65 14.70
N SER A 309 -3.09 -14.98 14.58
CA SER A 309 -1.85 -15.61 14.10
C SER A 309 -1.51 -15.15 12.68
N GLY A 310 -2.50 -15.09 11.78
CA GLY A 310 -2.33 -14.53 10.44
C GLY A 310 -1.91 -13.06 10.45
N MET A 311 -2.49 -12.24 11.32
CA MET A 311 -2.11 -10.83 11.48
C MET A 311 -0.68 -10.67 12.02
N HIS A 312 -0.26 -11.49 12.99
CA HIS A 312 1.12 -11.50 13.48
C HIS A 312 2.13 -11.80 12.38
N ALA A 313 1.84 -12.79 11.53
CA ALA A 313 2.69 -13.12 10.39
C ALA A 313 2.85 -11.92 9.42
N VAL A 314 1.76 -11.21 9.14
CA VAL A 314 1.78 -9.99 8.32
C VAL A 314 2.59 -8.88 8.99
N PHE A 315 2.42 -8.65 10.30
CA PHE A 315 3.18 -7.63 11.03
C PHE A 315 4.67 -7.95 11.11
N LEU A 316 5.04 -9.22 11.24
CA LEU A 316 6.44 -9.66 11.18
C LEU A 316 7.05 -9.33 9.82
N VAL A 317 6.34 -9.62 8.72
CA VAL A 317 6.79 -9.28 7.36
C VAL A 317 6.90 -7.76 7.19
N THR A 318 5.99 -7.01 7.79
CA THR A 318 6.04 -5.54 7.82
C THR A 318 7.32 -5.04 8.51
N LEU A 319 7.74 -5.66 9.62
CA LEU A 319 9.03 -5.35 10.27
C LEU A 319 10.24 -5.71 9.39
N ILE A 320 10.18 -6.82 8.64
CA ILE A 320 11.23 -7.15 7.66
C ILE A 320 11.32 -6.07 6.58
N LEU A 321 10.17 -5.57 6.09
CA LEU A 321 10.15 -4.45 5.14
C LEU A 321 10.76 -3.18 5.74
N PHE A 322 10.52 -2.87 7.02
CA PHE A 322 11.20 -1.75 7.69
C PHE A 322 12.71 -1.91 7.69
N VAL A 323 13.23 -3.09 8.02
CA VAL A 323 14.68 -3.37 7.98
C VAL A 323 15.23 -3.15 6.57
N LEU A 324 14.53 -3.62 5.53
CA LEU A 324 14.91 -3.40 4.14
C LEU A 324 14.94 -1.90 3.79
N VAL A 325 13.93 -1.13 4.20
CA VAL A 325 13.89 0.33 3.97
C VAL A 325 15.05 1.04 4.67
N ILE A 326 15.36 0.65 5.90
CA ILE A 326 16.48 1.21 6.67
C ILE A 326 17.81 0.90 5.96
N ILE A 327 18.03 -0.34 5.50
CA ILE A 327 19.23 -0.73 4.75
C ILE A 327 19.34 0.06 3.44
N LEU A 328 18.25 0.25 2.71
CA LEU A 328 18.21 1.05 1.49
C LEU A 328 18.62 2.50 1.76
N ASN A 329 18.07 3.12 2.82
CA ASN A 329 18.39 4.50 3.18
C ASN A 329 19.80 4.65 3.79
N LEU A 330 20.33 3.61 4.43
CA LEU A 330 21.72 3.58 4.90
C LEU A 330 22.71 3.50 3.72
N SER A 331 22.33 2.81 2.65
CA SER A 331 23.14 2.64 1.43
C SER A 331 23.28 3.92 0.61
N ASP A 332 22.46 4.94 0.88
CA ASP A 332 22.65 6.26 0.31
C ASP A 332 23.94 6.90 0.87
N LYS A 333 24.96 6.99 0.00
CA LYS A 333 26.29 7.52 0.33
C LYS A 333 26.33 9.05 0.28
N LYS A 334 25.35 9.72 -0.33
CA LYS A 334 25.37 11.18 -0.48
C LYS A 334 24.81 11.85 0.78
N ARG A 335 25.65 12.68 1.40
CA ARG A 335 25.34 13.47 2.60
C ARG A 335 25.04 14.94 2.29
N THR A 336 24.86 15.28 1.01
CA THR A 336 24.71 16.66 0.56
C THR A 336 23.30 17.16 0.79
N ILE A 337 23.17 18.36 1.35
CA ILE A 337 21.92 19.10 1.45
C ILE A 337 21.43 19.39 0.03
N VAL A 338 20.15 19.13 -0.24
CA VAL A 338 19.51 19.51 -1.51
C VAL A 338 19.23 21.01 -1.41
N LYS A 339 19.95 21.81 -2.20
CA LYS A 339 19.80 23.28 -2.23
C LYS A 339 18.95 23.71 -3.41
#